data_AF-G6C1Z5-F1
#
_entry.id   AF-G6C1Z5-F1
#
_cell.length_a   1.000
_cell.length_b   1.000
_cell.length_c   1.000
_cell.angle_alpha   90.00
_cell.angle_beta   90.00
_cell.angle_gamma   90.00
#
_symmetry.space_group_name_H-M   'P 1'
#
loop_
_entity.id
_entity.type
_entity.pdbx_description
1 polymer ?
#
loop_
_entity_poly.entity_id
_entity_poly.type
_entity_poly.pdbx_seq_one_letter_code
_entity_poly.pdbx_strand_id
1 'polypeptide(L)'
;MRKVFSNACGKLLPLRVIADIRFNKKFKNGEDSLFMVELSKNIKYIAISEKEVYYNRRLREDSASRKKKKNLYILSNTFLLILSYSKLLFKKSYNKIFILARTIAVMKGMTIQFLNNKRRI
;
A
#
# COMPACT_ATOMS: atom_id res chain seq x y z
N MET A 1 7.62 -6.75 -9.29
CA MET A 1 7.52 -6.69 -7.81
C MET A 1 6.61 -5.58 -7.24
N ARG A 2 6.67 -4.31 -7.68
CA ARG A 2 5.92 -3.17 -7.09
C ARG A 2 4.42 -3.41 -6.86
N LYS A 3 3.72 -4.04 -7.80
CA LYS A 3 2.26 -4.29 -7.72
C LYS A 3 1.89 -5.27 -6.61
N VAL A 4 2.78 -6.22 -6.27
CA VAL A 4 2.52 -7.26 -5.26
C VAL A 4 2.31 -6.63 -3.89
N PHE A 5 3.17 -5.70 -3.47
CA PHE A 5 3.07 -5.07 -2.15
C PHE A 5 2.18 -3.81 -2.12
N SER A 6 1.34 -3.60 -3.13
CA SER A 6 0.48 -2.41 -3.20
C SER A 6 -0.96 -2.67 -2.73
N ASN A 7 -1.38 -3.93 -2.63
CA ASN A 7 -2.71 -4.34 -2.19
C ASN A 7 -2.60 -5.67 -1.44
N ALA A 8 -3.27 -5.79 -0.30
CA ALA A 8 -3.35 -7.05 0.45
C ALA A 8 -4.35 -8.04 -0.18
N CYS A 9 -5.45 -7.52 -0.74
CA CYS A 9 -6.50 -8.33 -1.36
C CYS A 9 -6.03 -9.01 -2.66
N GLY A 10 -6.75 -10.07 -3.04
CA GLY A 10 -6.46 -10.86 -4.24
C GLY A 10 -5.18 -11.67 -4.15
N LYS A 11 -4.83 -12.11 -2.93
CA LYS A 11 -3.65 -12.93 -2.62
C LYS A 11 -4.00 -13.96 -1.57
N LEU A 12 -3.29 -15.08 -1.61
CA LEU A 12 -3.25 -16.05 -0.53
C LEU A 12 -2.03 -15.72 0.34
N LEU A 13 -2.30 -15.44 1.62
CA LEU A 13 -1.28 -15.14 2.61
C LEU A 13 -1.36 -16.20 3.72
N PRO A 14 -0.31 -17.00 3.95
CA PRO A 14 -0.31 -17.97 5.04
C PRO A 14 -0.49 -17.29 6.39
N LEU A 15 -1.30 -17.87 7.28
CA LEU A 15 -1.58 -17.30 8.61
C LEU A 15 -0.29 -17.03 9.40
N ARG A 16 0.71 -17.92 9.29
CA ARG A 16 2.04 -17.74 9.90
C ARG A 16 2.78 -16.49 9.43
N VAL A 17 2.55 -16.07 8.19
CA VAL A 17 3.16 -14.85 7.63
C VAL A 17 2.47 -13.62 8.22
N ILE A 18 1.13 -13.65 8.32
CA ILE A 18 0.31 -12.60 8.93
C ILE A 18 0.64 -12.40 10.40
N ALA A 19 0.75 -13.50 11.16
CA ALA A 19 1.00 -13.51 12.60
C ALA A 19 0.09 -12.49 13.31
N ASP A 20 0.66 -11.55 14.05
CA ASP A 20 -0.09 -10.52 14.80
C ASP A 20 -0.23 -9.18 14.06
N ILE A 21 0.24 -9.10 12.81
CA ILE A 21 0.17 -7.87 12.01
C ILE A 21 -1.28 -7.66 11.56
N ARG A 22 -1.80 -6.45 11.73
CA ARG A 22 -3.18 -6.08 11.36
C ARG A 22 -3.19 -4.72 10.64
N PHE A 23 -4.23 -4.47 9.87
CA PHE A 23 -4.40 -3.18 9.19
C PHE A 23 -4.49 -2.04 10.20
N ASN A 24 -3.73 -0.98 9.94
CA ASN A 24 -3.78 0.22 10.76
C ASN A 24 -5.01 1.06 10.40
N LYS A 25 -6.03 1.02 11.26
CA LYS A 25 -7.33 1.70 11.09
C LYS A 25 -7.25 3.22 11.00
N LYS A 26 -6.10 3.84 11.32
CA LYS A 26 -5.89 5.29 11.15
C LYS A 26 -5.83 5.71 9.69
N PHE A 27 -5.48 4.78 8.80
CA PHE A 27 -5.40 5.04 7.36
C PHE A 27 -6.68 4.59 6.67
N LYS A 28 -7.37 5.53 6.03
CA LYS A 28 -8.48 5.20 5.09
C LYS A 28 -7.99 4.96 3.67
N ASN A 29 -6.76 5.38 3.36
CA ASN A 29 -6.12 5.19 2.06
C ASN A 29 -4.66 4.81 2.27
N GLY A 30 -4.26 3.67 1.71
CA GLY A 30 -2.88 3.17 1.76
C GLY A 30 -2.61 2.23 2.93
N GLU A 31 -3.63 1.91 3.72
CA GLU A 31 -3.64 0.87 4.76
C GLU A 31 -3.20 -0.48 4.22
N ASP A 32 -3.68 -0.87 3.03
CA ASP A 32 -3.28 -2.12 2.39
C ASP A 32 -1.79 -2.16 2.09
N SER A 33 -1.27 -1.06 1.55
CA SER A 33 0.15 -0.98 1.24
C SER A 33 1.01 -0.94 2.49
N LEU A 34 0.56 -0.26 3.56
CA LEU A 34 1.28 -0.23 4.82
C LEU A 34 1.32 -1.63 5.44
N PHE A 35 0.17 -2.31 5.48
CA PHE A 35 0.08 -3.70 5.96
C PHE A 35 1.04 -4.63 5.20
N MET A 36 1.06 -4.56 3.86
CA MET A 36 1.97 -5.39 3.06
C MET A 36 3.45 -5.08 3.30
N VAL A 37 3.79 -3.84 3.61
CA VAL A 37 5.16 -3.45 3.98
C VAL A 37 5.52 -3.96 5.37
N GLU A 38 4.63 -3.85 6.35
CA GLU A 38 4.83 -4.42 7.69
C GLU A 38 4.97 -5.94 7.64
N LEU A 39 4.24 -6.59 6.75
CA LEU A 39 4.29 -8.02 6.50
C LEU A 39 5.60 -8.48 5.82
N SER A 40 6.30 -7.59 5.12
CA SER A 40 7.38 -7.98 4.21
C SER A 40 8.56 -8.67 4.90
N LYS A 41 8.81 -8.37 6.18
CA LYS A 41 9.85 -9.06 6.98
C LYS A 41 9.58 -10.56 7.18
N ASN A 42 8.31 -10.98 7.08
CA ASN A 42 7.89 -12.37 7.28
C ASN A 42 7.79 -13.13 5.93
N ILE A 43 7.89 -12.43 4.80
CA ILE A 43 7.74 -13.01 3.45
C ILE A 43 9.12 -13.38 2.91
N LYS A 44 9.37 -14.68 2.77
CA LYS A 44 10.61 -15.22 2.18
C LYS A 44 10.48 -15.47 0.67
N TYR A 45 9.31 -15.95 0.23
CA TYR A 45 9.06 -16.33 -1.15
C TYR A 45 7.71 -15.79 -1.62
N ILE A 46 7.62 -15.53 -2.92
CA ILE A 46 6.40 -15.09 -3.60
C ILE A 46 6.23 -15.99 -4.81
N ALA A 47 5.11 -16.71 -4.86
CA ALA A 47 4.70 -17.45 -6.04
C ALA A 47 3.66 -16.62 -6.82
N ILE A 48 3.67 -16.77 -8.14
CA ILE A 48 2.67 -16.19 -9.03
C ILE A 48 1.83 -17.36 -9.54
N SER A 49 0.51 -17.21 -9.53
CA SER A 49 -0.41 -18.23 -10.05
C SER A 49 -0.28 -18.39 -11.56
N GLU A 50 -0.80 -19.50 -12.07
CA GLU A 50 -0.94 -19.74 -13.49
C GLU A 50 -1.80 -18.65 -14.15
N LYS A 51 -1.65 -18.50 -15.48
CA LYS A 51 -2.28 -17.42 -16.26
C LYS A 51 -3.82 -17.48 -16.27
N GLU A 52 -4.39 -18.63 -15.91
CA GLU A 52 -5.83 -18.93 -15.93
C GLU A 52 -6.50 -18.71 -14.57
N VAL A 53 -5.74 -18.37 -13.52
CA VAL A 53 -6.28 -18.09 -12.19
C VAL A 53 -6.54 -16.60 -12.05
N TYR A 54 -7.81 -16.24 -11.85
CA TYR A 54 -8.25 -14.84 -11.78
C TYR A 54 -8.83 -14.47 -10.42
N TYR A 55 -8.56 -13.23 -10.00
CA TYR A 55 -9.26 -12.59 -8.88
C TYR A 55 -10.27 -11.57 -9.41
N ASN A 56 -11.53 -11.95 -9.47
CA ASN A 56 -12.61 -11.09 -9.94
C ASN A 56 -12.95 -10.03 -8.88
N ARG A 57 -12.86 -8.74 -9.26
CA ARG A 57 -13.18 -7.62 -8.37
C ARG A 57 -14.15 -6.66 -9.04
N ARG A 58 -15.24 -6.32 -8.34
CA ARG A 58 -16.18 -5.27 -8.76
C ARG A 58 -15.52 -3.89 -8.76
N LEU A 59 -15.64 -3.16 -9.87
CA LEU A 59 -15.29 -1.74 -9.95
C LEU A 59 -16.52 -0.90 -9.50
N ARG A 60 -16.32 -0.03 -8.51
CA ARG A 60 -17.34 0.86 -7.94
C ARG A 60 -16.85 2.30 -7.97
N GLU A 61 -17.56 3.19 -8.64
CA GLU A 61 -17.13 4.59 -8.81
C GLU A 61 -16.85 5.29 -7.47
N ASP A 62 -17.69 5.02 -6.46
CA ASP A 62 -17.58 5.62 -5.11
C ASP A 62 -16.49 5.03 -4.21
N SER A 63 -15.66 4.12 -4.70
CA SER A 63 -14.59 3.55 -3.87
C SER A 63 -13.65 4.65 -3.36
N ALA A 64 -13.16 4.49 -2.12
CA ALA A 64 -12.25 5.45 -1.48
C ALA A 64 -11.05 5.84 -2.37
N SER A 65 -10.52 4.90 -3.16
CA SER A 65 -9.42 5.16 -4.10
C SER A 65 -9.80 6.09 -5.26
N ARG A 66 -11.05 6.05 -5.74
CA ARG A 66 -11.56 6.79 -6.91
C ARG A 66 -12.24 8.12 -6.57
N LYS A 67 -12.70 8.29 -5.33
CA LYS A 67 -13.33 9.53 -4.86
C LYS A 67 -12.34 10.69 -4.83
N LYS A 68 -12.80 11.88 -5.23
CA LYS A 68 -12.06 13.15 -5.10
C LYS A 68 -11.76 13.39 -3.62
N LYS A 69 -10.55 13.83 -3.31
CA LYS A 69 -10.09 14.03 -1.92
C LYS A 69 -9.67 15.49 -1.75
N LYS A 70 -9.79 16.05 -0.55
CA LYS A 70 -9.22 17.37 -0.28
C LYS A 70 -7.69 17.30 -0.40
N ASN A 71 -7.06 18.32 -0.98
CA ASN A 71 -5.60 18.35 -1.14
C ASN A 71 -4.87 18.22 0.21
N LEU A 72 -5.39 18.89 1.25
CA LEU A 72 -4.87 18.78 2.61
C LEU A 72 -4.92 17.34 3.14
N TYR A 73 -5.98 16.60 2.84
CA TYR A 73 -6.10 15.19 3.22
C TYR A 73 -5.06 14.32 2.48
N ILE A 74 -4.84 14.56 1.19
CA ILE A 74 -3.82 13.84 0.41
C ILE A 74 -2.43 14.07 1.02
N LEU A 75 -2.10 15.32 1.34
CA LEU A 75 -0.83 15.70 1.94
C LEU A 75 -0.65 15.06 3.33
N SER A 76 -1.62 15.22 4.23
CA SER A 76 -1.54 14.69 5.59
C SER A 76 -1.48 13.16 5.61
N ASN A 77 -2.30 12.48 4.81
CA ASN A 77 -2.28 11.02 4.71
C ASN A 77 -0.95 10.51 4.15
N THR A 78 -0.39 11.18 3.14
CA THR A 78 0.92 10.84 2.58
C THR A 78 2.03 11.02 3.59
N PHE A 79 2.05 12.15 4.30
CA PHE A 79 3.01 12.41 5.37
C PHE A 79 2.97 11.32 6.46
N LEU A 80 1.78 10.95 6.93
CA LEU A 80 1.60 9.89 7.92
C LEU A 80 2.07 8.51 7.41
N LEU A 81 1.86 8.19 6.13
CA LEU A 81 2.37 6.96 5.52
C LEU A 81 3.90 6.97 5.48
N ILE A 82 4.51 8.08 5.08
CA ILE A 82 5.98 8.23 5.05
C ILE A 82 6.55 8.08 6.45
N LEU A 83 5.98 8.75 7.46
CA LEU A 83 6.38 8.57 8.85
C LEU A 83 6.30 7.11 9.30
N SER A 84 5.24 6.40 8.90
CA SER A 84 5.07 4.99 9.23
C SER A 84 6.16 4.12 8.58
N TYR A 85 6.51 4.39 7.33
CA TYR A 85 7.64 3.73 6.65
C TYR A 85 8.99 4.10 7.25
N SER A 86 9.22 5.35 7.59
CA SER A 86 10.47 5.82 8.20
C SER A 86 10.74 5.09 9.53
N LYS A 87 9.70 4.85 10.34
CA LYS A 87 9.82 4.03 11.56
C LYS A 87 10.34 2.61 11.28
N LEU A 88 10.07 2.05 10.11
CA LEU A 88 10.56 0.72 9.72
C LEU A 88 12.03 0.73 9.28
N LEU A 89 12.57 1.86 8.81
CA LEU A 89 13.99 1.98 8.44
C LEU A 89 14.94 1.76 9.63
N PHE A 90 14.49 2.09 10.84
CA PHE A 90 15.25 1.87 12.08
C PHE A 90 15.23 0.42 12.56
N LYS A 91 14.37 -0.43 12.00
CA LYS A 91 14.25 -1.84 12.40
C LYS A 91 15.11 -2.71 11.48
N LYS A 92 16.06 -3.45 12.06
CA LYS A 92 16.98 -4.34 11.33
C LYS A 92 16.26 -5.46 10.55
N SER A 93 15.05 -5.84 10.95
CA SER A 93 14.26 -6.91 10.32
C SER A 93 13.66 -6.54 8.97
N TYR A 94 13.70 -5.27 8.55
CA TYR A 94 13.15 -4.83 7.29
C TYR A 94 14.24 -4.53 6.25
N ASN A 95 13.97 -4.89 5.00
CA ASN A 95 14.84 -4.54 3.88
C ASN A 95 14.75 -3.03 3.60
N LYS A 96 15.81 -2.29 3.94
CA LYS A 96 15.84 -0.81 3.83
C LYS A 96 15.64 -0.30 2.40
N ILE A 97 16.24 -0.98 1.41
CA ILE A 97 16.10 -0.63 -0.02
C ILE A 97 14.63 -0.73 -0.43
N PHE A 98 13.96 -1.79 0.00
CA PHE A 98 12.53 -1.98 -0.25
C PHE A 98 11.70 -0.86 0.39
N ILE A 99 11.95 -0.50 1.66
CA ILE A 99 11.22 0.59 2.33
C ILE A 99 11.43 1.92 1.60
N LEU A 100 12.67 2.26 1.20
CA LEU A 100 12.95 3.48 0.43
C LEU A 100 12.20 3.52 -0.91
N ALA A 101 12.19 2.39 -1.63
CA ALA A 101 11.42 2.27 -2.87
C ALA A 101 9.92 2.48 -2.65
N ARG A 102 9.37 2.04 -1.50
CA ARG A 102 7.97 2.28 -1.11
C ARG A 102 7.70 3.74 -0.79
N THR A 103 8.62 4.43 -0.12
CA THR A 103 8.53 5.88 0.14
C THR A 103 8.45 6.67 -1.17
N ILE A 104 9.34 6.38 -2.13
CA ILE A 104 9.31 7.03 -3.47
C ILE A 104 7.99 6.74 -4.19
N ALA A 105 7.49 5.50 -4.11
CA ALA A 105 6.23 5.13 -4.75
C ALA A 105 5.02 5.88 -4.16
N VAL A 106 5.01 6.17 -2.86
CA VAL A 106 3.97 6.97 -2.21
C VAL A 106 4.04 8.43 -2.64
N MET A 107 5.24 9.02 -2.73
CA MET A 107 5.42 10.38 -3.27
C MET A 107 4.89 10.50 -4.70
N LYS A 108 5.20 9.52 -5.56
CA LYS A 108 4.63 9.45 -6.91
C LYS A 108 3.09 9.28 -6.90
N GLY A 109 2.56 8.52 -5.95
CA GLY A 109 1.11 8.37 -5.78
C GLY A 109 0.41 9.67 -5.37
N MET A 110 1.07 10.50 -4.57
CA MET A 110 0.58 11.82 -4.16
C MET A 110 0.54 12.80 -5.34
N THR A 111 1.59 12.87 -6.17
CA THR A 111 1.60 13.75 -7.35
C THR A 111 0.50 13.41 -8.34
N ILE A 112 0.29 12.10 -8.61
CA ILE A 112 -0.81 11.63 -9.47
C ILE A 112 -2.18 12.02 -8.89
N GLN A 113 -2.38 11.89 -7.58
CA GLN A 113 -3.64 12.28 -6.93
C GLN A 113 -3.92 13.77 -7.08
N PHE A 114 -2.91 14.64 -6.96
CA PHE A 114 -3.09 16.07 -7.19
C PHE A 114 -3.43 16.40 -8.65
N LEU A 115 -2.77 15.76 -9.62
CA LEU A 115 -3.07 15.94 -11.04
C LEU A 115 -4.50 15.52 -11.37
N ASN A 116 -4.94 14.37 -10.85
CA ASN A 116 -6.31 13.87 -11.05
C ASN A 116 -7.37 14.76 -10.39
N ASN A 117 -7.03 15.39 -9.25
CA ASN A 117 -7.91 16.36 -8.61
C ASN A 117 -8.11 17.64 -9.45
N LYS A 118 -7.06 18.07 -10.18
CA LYS A 118 -7.11 19.23 -11.09
C LYS A 118 -7.84 18.93 -12.40
N ARG A 119 -7.69 17.72 -12.97
CA ARG A 119 -8.31 17.32 -14.25
C ARG A 119 -9.82 17.04 -14.18
N ARG A 120 -10.38 16.88 -12.98
CA ARG A 120 -11.81 16.69 -12.75
C ARG A 120 -12.47 17.98 -12.27
N ILE A 121 -12.11 19.08 -12.93
CA ILE A 121 -12.73 20.41 -12.83
C ILE A 121 -13.20 20.74 -14.23
#